data_AF-A0A9P6I6Z6-F1
#
_entry.id   AF-A0A9P6I6Z6-F1
#
_cell.length_a   1.000
_cell.length_b   1.000
_cell.length_c   1.000
_cell.angle_alpha   90.00
_cell.angle_beta   90.00
_cell.angle_gamma   90.00
#
_symmetry.space_group_name_H-M   'P 1'
#
loop_
_entity.id
_entity.type
_entity.pdbx_description
1 polymer ?
#
loop_
_entity_poly.entity_id
_entity_poly.type
_entity_poly.pdbx_seq_one_letter_code
_entity_poly.pdbx_strand_id
1 'polypeptide(L)'
;MQVFTPGQCLFCPKDSPDFADSVVHMQKSHGLFIPQKQHLIVDLETLFQYLHLVIFQYRECIQCGTQRATVQAVQQHMTGKGHCKFDISDPDSEFAEFYDFAELDEDAESGDEDDEYNKDDEDKNLEETTTSSRRQPLVADEDSMRLPSGRVISKRWSTRLWMKKPLQQKRSTLLLTIRE
;
A
#
# COMPACT_ATOMS: atom_id res chain seq x y z
N MET A 1 -5.66 -17.87 -17.80
CA MET A 1 -6.11 -16.63 -17.14
C MET A 1 -7.62 -16.74 -17.00
N GLN A 2 -8.18 -16.58 -15.81
CA GLN A 2 -9.64 -16.56 -15.68
C GLN A 2 -10.16 -15.27 -16.32
N VAL A 3 -11.20 -15.40 -17.13
CA VAL A 3 -11.83 -14.28 -17.84
C VAL A 3 -12.85 -13.65 -16.91
N PHE A 4 -12.87 -12.32 -16.82
CA PHE A 4 -13.87 -11.60 -16.06
C PHE A 4 -15.26 -11.83 -16.67
N THR A 5 -16.20 -12.25 -15.83
CA THR A 5 -17.61 -12.45 -16.21
C THR A 5 -18.46 -11.48 -15.39
N PRO A 6 -19.14 -10.49 -15.99
CA PRO A 6 -19.83 -9.43 -15.25
C PRO A 6 -20.90 -9.91 -14.25
N GLY A 7 -21.59 -11.02 -14.56
CA GLY A 7 -22.60 -11.59 -13.67
C GLY A 7 -22.03 -12.32 -12.43
N GLN A 8 -20.73 -12.61 -12.41
CA GLN A 8 -20.12 -13.44 -11.36
C GLN A 8 -19.71 -12.61 -10.14
N CYS A 9 -20.03 -13.09 -8.94
CA CYS A 9 -19.56 -12.47 -7.70
C CYS A 9 -18.05 -12.69 -7.49
N LEU A 10 -17.33 -11.64 -7.09
CA LEU A 10 -15.88 -11.71 -6.86
C LEU A 10 -15.52 -12.43 -5.56
N PHE A 11 -16.42 -12.46 -4.57
CA PHE A 11 -16.14 -12.93 -3.21
C PHE A 11 -16.78 -14.28 -2.86
N CYS A 12 -17.76 -14.73 -3.64
CA CYS A 12 -18.48 -15.97 -3.38
C CYS A 12 -18.94 -16.65 -4.69
N PRO A 13 -19.38 -17.92 -4.66
CA PRO A 13 -19.73 -18.67 -5.87
C PRO A 13 -21.13 -18.36 -6.42
N LYS A 14 -21.69 -17.18 -6.13
CA LYS A 14 -23.01 -16.77 -6.65
C LYS A 14 -22.86 -16.01 -7.95
N ASP A 15 -23.68 -16.39 -8.92
CA ASP A 15 -23.85 -15.67 -10.17
C ASP A 15 -25.18 -14.93 -10.18
N SER A 16 -25.20 -13.79 -10.87
CA SER A 16 -26.35 -12.92 -11.07
C SER A 16 -26.66 -12.82 -12.57
N PRO A 17 -27.92 -12.53 -12.95
CA PRO A 17 -28.30 -12.45 -14.35
C PRO A 17 -27.62 -11.27 -15.07
N ASP A 18 -27.45 -10.14 -14.38
CA ASP A 18 -26.86 -8.91 -14.91
C ASP A 18 -25.71 -8.41 -14.05
N PHE A 19 -24.83 -7.59 -14.63
CA PHE A 19 -23.73 -6.93 -13.91
C PHE A 19 -24.25 -6.03 -12.77
N ALA A 20 -25.31 -5.27 -13.02
CA ALA A 20 -25.90 -4.40 -12.01
C ALA A 20 -26.35 -5.19 -10.77
N ASP A 21 -26.98 -6.36 -10.98
CA ASP A 21 -27.42 -7.25 -9.91
C ASP A 21 -26.24 -7.88 -9.16
N SER A 22 -25.16 -8.23 -9.88
CA SER A 22 -23.94 -8.76 -9.25
C SER A 22 -23.30 -7.70 -8.34
N VAL A 23 -23.24 -6.45 -8.77
CA VAL A 23 -22.76 -5.32 -7.96
C VAL A 23 -23.65 -5.14 -6.73
N VAL A 24 -24.97 -5.13 -6.86
CA VAL A 24 -25.90 -5.00 -5.73
C VAL A 24 -25.73 -6.14 -4.73
N HIS A 25 -25.54 -7.38 -5.21
CA HIS A 25 -25.25 -8.53 -4.36
C HIS A 25 -23.92 -8.32 -3.59
N MET A 26 -22.87 -7.89 -4.27
CA MET A 26 -21.57 -7.64 -3.65
C MET A 26 -21.65 -6.55 -2.57
N GLN A 27 -22.41 -5.48 -2.82
CA GLN A 27 -22.61 -4.41 -1.85
C GLN A 27 -23.41 -4.90 -0.62
N LYS A 28 -24.51 -5.65 -0.82
CA LYS A 28 -25.38 -6.09 0.27
C LYS A 28 -24.84 -7.27 1.08
N SER A 29 -24.29 -8.28 0.40
CA SER A 29 -23.87 -9.54 1.03
C SER A 29 -22.43 -9.52 1.51
N HIS A 30 -21.57 -8.73 0.87
CA HIS A 30 -20.15 -8.67 1.18
C HIS A 30 -19.70 -7.32 1.72
N GLY A 31 -20.57 -6.32 1.75
CA GLY A 31 -20.22 -4.98 2.21
C GLY A 31 -19.23 -4.29 1.27
N LEU A 32 -19.19 -4.68 -0.01
CA LEU A 32 -18.39 -3.96 -1.01
C LEU A 32 -18.89 -2.52 -1.06
N PHE A 33 -17.96 -1.58 -0.91
CA PHE A 33 -18.25 -0.16 -1.01
C PHE A 33 -17.43 0.42 -2.16
N ILE A 34 -18.10 1.17 -3.05
CA ILE A 34 -17.47 1.89 -4.16
C ILE A 34 -17.56 3.37 -3.81
N PRO A 35 -16.47 4.00 -3.36
CA PRO A 35 -16.44 5.42 -3.05
C PRO A 35 -16.79 6.27 -4.29
N GLN A 36 -17.42 7.42 -4.06
CA GLN A 36 -17.55 8.54 -5.00
C GLN A 36 -17.70 8.15 -6.48
N LYS A 37 -18.75 7.40 -6.82
CA LYS A 37 -18.97 6.87 -8.18
C LYS A 37 -18.94 7.92 -9.30
N GLN A 38 -19.23 9.18 -8.99
CA GLN A 38 -19.23 10.30 -9.94
C GLN A 38 -17.82 10.76 -10.37
N HIS A 39 -16.78 10.48 -9.56
CA HIS A 39 -15.40 10.86 -9.83
C HIS A 39 -14.58 9.71 -10.44
N LEU A 40 -15.23 8.62 -10.83
CA LEU A 40 -14.56 7.54 -11.54
C LEU A 40 -14.20 8.01 -12.96
N ILE A 41 -12.91 7.98 -13.31
CA ILE A 41 -12.43 8.30 -14.66
C ILE A 41 -12.76 7.16 -15.64
N VAL A 42 -13.00 5.95 -15.10
CA VAL A 42 -13.26 4.73 -15.87
C VAL A 42 -14.67 4.19 -15.63
N ASP A 43 -15.13 3.36 -16.57
CA ASP A 43 -16.37 2.62 -16.39
C ASP A 43 -16.30 1.67 -15.17
N LEU A 44 -17.44 1.48 -14.51
CA LEU A 44 -17.56 0.55 -13.37
C LEU A 44 -17.11 -0.87 -13.73
N GLU A 45 -17.34 -1.29 -14.97
CA GLU A 45 -16.94 -2.61 -15.42
C GLU A 45 -15.41 -2.76 -15.46
N THR A 46 -14.69 -1.73 -15.88
CA THR A 46 -13.21 -1.70 -15.90
C THR A 46 -12.64 -1.80 -14.49
N LEU A 47 -13.21 -1.08 -13.52
CA LEU A 47 -12.83 -1.19 -12.12
C LEU A 47 -13.02 -2.64 -11.61
N PHE A 48 -14.13 -3.29 -11.96
CA PHE A 48 -14.39 -4.67 -11.55
C PHE A 48 -13.51 -5.70 -12.26
N GLN A 49 -13.12 -5.44 -13.51
CA GLN A 49 -12.11 -6.24 -14.21
C GLN A 49 -10.76 -6.19 -13.49
N TYR A 50 -10.38 -5.00 -13.00
CA TYR A 50 -9.18 -4.84 -12.20
C TYR A 50 -9.27 -5.57 -10.84
N LEU A 51 -10.37 -5.40 -10.11
CA LEU A 51 -10.61 -6.14 -8.86
C LEU A 51 -10.57 -7.66 -9.09
N HIS A 52 -11.14 -8.13 -10.19
CA HIS A 52 -11.07 -9.54 -10.59
C HIS A 52 -9.62 -9.99 -10.84
N LEU A 53 -8.80 -9.17 -11.50
CA LEU A 53 -7.38 -9.47 -11.68
C LEU A 53 -6.67 -9.64 -10.32
N VAL A 54 -6.85 -8.71 -9.40
CA VAL A 54 -6.22 -8.75 -8.07
C VAL A 54 -6.64 -10.01 -7.29
N ILE A 55 -7.93 -10.32 -7.27
CA ILE A 55 -8.48 -11.43 -6.47
C ILE A 55 -8.18 -12.79 -7.11
N PHE A 56 -8.37 -12.95 -8.42
CA PHE A 56 -8.30 -14.25 -9.09
C PHE A 56 -6.90 -14.57 -9.61
N GLN A 57 -6.20 -13.57 -10.15
CA GLN A 57 -4.88 -13.76 -10.76
C GLN A 57 -3.77 -13.59 -9.72
N TYR A 58 -3.80 -12.52 -8.92
CA TYR A 58 -2.79 -12.29 -7.89
C TYR A 58 -3.11 -12.98 -6.56
N ARG A 59 -4.36 -13.42 -6.36
CA ARG A 59 -4.82 -14.08 -5.11
C ARG A 59 -4.54 -13.21 -3.90
N GLU A 60 -4.72 -11.91 -4.07
CA GLU A 60 -4.41 -10.88 -3.10
C GLU A 60 -5.68 -10.25 -2.53
N CYS A 61 -5.64 -9.94 -1.23
CA CYS A 61 -6.72 -9.26 -0.56
C CYS A 61 -6.67 -7.76 -0.85
N ILE A 62 -7.74 -7.22 -1.45
CA ILE A 62 -7.82 -5.81 -1.88
C ILE A 62 -7.67 -4.78 -0.75
N GLN A 63 -7.88 -5.17 0.51
CA GLN A 63 -7.79 -4.24 1.64
C GLN A 63 -6.46 -4.32 2.39
N CYS A 64 -5.91 -5.53 2.58
CA CYS A 64 -4.73 -5.73 3.42
C CYS A 64 -3.49 -6.26 2.68
N GLY A 65 -3.59 -6.46 1.37
CA GLY A 65 -2.49 -6.90 0.50
C GLY A 65 -1.94 -8.29 0.82
N THR A 66 -2.66 -9.12 1.59
CA THR A 66 -2.16 -10.47 1.91
C THR A 66 -2.49 -11.43 0.77
N GLN A 67 -1.47 -12.06 0.22
CA GLN A 67 -1.63 -13.11 -0.78
C GLN A 67 -1.95 -14.47 -0.15
N ARG A 68 -2.69 -15.30 -0.91
CA ARG A 68 -3.05 -16.67 -0.53
C ARG A 68 -2.70 -17.66 -1.62
N ALA A 69 -2.59 -18.93 -1.24
CA ALA A 69 -2.23 -20.00 -2.16
C ALA A 69 -3.33 -20.30 -3.20
N THR A 70 -4.61 -20.05 -2.89
CA THR A 70 -5.73 -20.32 -3.79
C THR A 70 -6.72 -19.16 -3.78
N VAL A 71 -7.49 -19.02 -4.87
CA VAL A 71 -8.57 -18.01 -4.97
C VAL A 71 -9.60 -18.25 -3.86
N GLN A 72 -9.98 -19.51 -3.62
CA GLN A 72 -10.90 -19.84 -2.54
C GLN A 72 -10.37 -19.38 -1.17
N ALA A 73 -9.05 -19.52 -0.92
CA ALA A 73 -8.45 -19.06 0.33
C ALA A 73 -8.44 -17.52 0.46
N VAL A 74 -8.24 -16.78 -0.64
CA VAL A 74 -8.35 -15.32 -0.60
C VAL A 74 -9.79 -14.87 -0.39
N GLN A 75 -10.75 -15.48 -1.09
CA GLN A 75 -12.18 -15.19 -0.93
C GLN A 75 -12.64 -15.46 0.51
N GLN A 76 -12.29 -16.62 1.08
CA GLN A 76 -12.61 -16.94 2.49
C GLN A 76 -11.96 -15.96 3.47
N HIS A 77 -10.73 -15.53 3.20
CA HIS A 77 -10.06 -14.51 4.00
C HIS A 77 -10.82 -13.17 3.95
N MET A 78 -11.25 -12.76 2.77
CA MET A 78 -11.97 -11.50 2.55
C MET A 78 -13.35 -11.55 3.20
N THR A 79 -14.14 -12.60 2.96
CA THR A 79 -15.47 -12.74 3.56
C THR A 79 -15.42 -12.96 5.07
N GLY A 80 -14.43 -13.70 5.57
CA GLY A 80 -14.29 -13.99 7.00
C GLY A 80 -13.89 -12.79 7.85
N LYS A 81 -13.13 -11.84 7.26
CA LYS A 81 -12.73 -10.59 7.94
C LYS A 81 -13.53 -9.36 7.53
N GLY A 82 -14.37 -9.46 6.50
CA GLY A 82 -15.02 -8.30 5.89
C GLY A 82 -14.06 -7.41 5.10
N HIS A 83 -12.98 -7.97 4.54
CA HIS A 83 -12.02 -7.25 3.70
C HIS A 83 -12.49 -7.18 2.23
N CYS A 84 -13.70 -6.67 2.02
CA CYS A 84 -14.31 -6.53 0.70
C CYS A 84 -14.43 -5.06 0.28
N LYS A 85 -13.76 -4.15 1.00
CA LYS A 85 -13.71 -2.71 0.69
C LYS A 85 -12.27 -2.32 0.39
N PHE A 86 -12.11 -1.26 -0.39
CA PHE A 86 -10.83 -0.65 -0.70
C PHE A 86 -10.89 0.83 -0.33
N ASP A 87 -9.74 1.39 0.06
CA ASP A 87 -9.62 2.78 0.46
C ASP A 87 -8.92 3.57 -0.65
N ILE A 88 -9.52 4.71 -0.99
CA ILE A 88 -9.01 5.68 -1.98
C ILE A 88 -8.39 6.92 -1.32
N SER A 89 -8.46 7.02 0.01
CA SER A 89 -7.98 8.18 0.75
C SER A 89 -6.45 8.23 0.85
N ASP A 90 -5.79 7.10 0.63
CA ASP A 90 -4.33 7.04 0.59
C ASP A 90 -3.89 7.32 -0.84
N PRO A 91 -3.15 8.41 -1.11
CA PRO A 91 -2.68 8.73 -2.46
C PRO A 91 -1.72 7.67 -3.04
N ASP A 92 -1.09 6.85 -2.18
CA ASP A 92 -0.26 5.72 -2.62
C ASP A 92 -1.09 4.46 -2.93
N SER A 93 -2.42 4.51 -2.81
CA SER A 93 -3.33 3.41 -3.14
C SER A 93 -3.43 3.22 -4.65
N GLU A 94 -3.23 1.99 -5.12
CA GLU A 94 -3.43 1.63 -6.54
C GLU A 94 -4.85 1.92 -7.03
N PHE A 95 -5.83 1.99 -6.12
CA PHE A 95 -7.21 2.31 -6.46
C PHE A 95 -7.44 3.80 -6.70
N ALA A 96 -6.57 4.68 -6.20
CA ALA A 96 -6.69 6.13 -6.39
C ALA A 96 -6.52 6.53 -7.86
N GLU A 97 -5.75 5.77 -8.64
CA GLU A 97 -5.53 6.01 -10.08
C GLU A 97 -6.81 5.91 -10.94
N PHE A 98 -7.88 5.31 -10.41
CA PHE A 98 -9.17 5.21 -11.11
C PHE A 98 -10.10 6.41 -10.83
N TYR A 99 -9.68 7.33 -9.97
CA TYR A 99 -10.49 8.47 -9.52
C TYR A 99 -9.82 9.80 -9.87
N ASP A 100 -10.63 10.77 -10.29
CA ASP A 100 -10.19 12.14 -10.48
C ASP A 100 -10.55 12.97 -9.25
N PHE A 101 -9.54 13.43 -8.52
CA PHE A 101 -9.73 14.39 -7.43
C PHE A 101 -9.31 15.81 -7.84
N ALA A 102 -8.87 16.03 -9.09
CA ALA A 102 -8.38 17.32 -9.54
C ALA A 102 -9.45 18.43 -9.46
N GLU A 103 -10.73 18.08 -9.63
CA GLU A 103 -11.83 19.04 -9.50
C GLU A 103 -12.04 19.57 -8.06
N LEU A 104 -11.37 19.02 -7.04
CA LEU A 104 -11.43 19.49 -5.65
C LEU A 104 -10.29 20.46 -5.27
N ASP A 105 -9.30 20.62 -6.15
CA ASP A 105 -8.19 21.55 -5.94
C ASP A 105 -8.37 22.88 -6.73
N GLU A 106 -9.27 22.91 -7.73
CA GLU A 106 -9.52 24.08 -8.57
C GLU A 106 -10.41 25.15 -7.92
N ASP A 107 -11.13 24.83 -6.82
CA ASP A 107 -11.87 25.80 -6.01
C ASP A 107 -11.05 26.42 -4.86
N ALA A 108 -9.75 26.08 -4.75
CA ALA A 108 -8.81 26.69 -3.82
C ALA A 108 -7.86 27.74 -4.44
N GLU A 109 -7.86 27.89 -5.77
CA GLU A 109 -6.95 28.78 -6.53
C GLU A 109 -7.71 29.78 -7.42
N SER A 110 -8.74 30.43 -6.88
CA SER A 110 -9.28 31.66 -7.45
C SER A 110 -9.14 32.82 -6.46
N GLY A 111 -7.93 33.39 -6.41
CA GLY A 111 -7.60 34.61 -5.68
C GLY A 111 -6.41 35.30 -6.35
N ASP A 112 -6.68 36.07 -7.40
CA ASP A 112 -5.74 36.94 -8.11
C ASP A 112 -5.21 38.11 -7.22
N GLU A 113 -4.09 38.69 -7.70
CA GLU A 113 -3.45 39.98 -7.34
C GLU A 113 -2.36 39.90 -6.25
N ASP A 114 -1.07 39.79 -6.61
CA ASP A 114 -0.09 40.84 -6.98
C ASP A 114 0.81 41.27 -5.79
N ASP A 115 2.13 41.08 -5.92
CA ASP A 115 3.14 42.08 -5.52
C ASP A 115 4.58 41.57 -5.73
N GLU A 116 5.29 42.33 -6.55
CA GLU A 116 6.71 42.27 -6.84
C GLU A 116 7.48 43.01 -5.74
N TYR A 117 8.42 42.36 -5.04
CA TYR A 117 9.57 43.05 -4.43
C TYR A 117 10.80 42.15 -4.38
N ASN A 118 11.80 42.51 -5.17
CA ASN A 118 13.20 42.07 -5.03
C ASN A 118 13.88 42.94 -3.97
N LYS A 119 14.77 42.35 -3.15
CA LYS A 119 16.18 42.74 -2.98
C LYS A 119 16.90 42.07 -1.78
N ASP A 120 18.02 41.44 -2.13
CA ASP A 120 19.38 41.52 -1.54
C ASP A 120 19.75 40.74 -0.25
N ASP A 121 20.63 39.76 -0.47
CA ASP A 121 21.91 39.45 0.21
C ASP A 121 22.00 39.30 1.75
N GLU A 122 22.45 38.13 2.22
CA GLU A 122 23.79 38.00 2.86
C GLU A 122 24.20 36.54 3.15
N ASP A 123 25.46 36.27 2.84
CA ASP A 123 26.27 35.05 2.88
C ASP A 123 26.68 34.63 4.31
N LYS A 124 26.61 33.31 4.63
CA LYS A 124 27.59 32.60 5.51
C LYS A 124 27.81 31.14 5.09
N ASN A 125 28.77 30.97 4.18
CA ASN A 125 29.93 30.07 4.15
C ASN A 125 30.13 28.92 5.19
N LEU A 126 30.77 27.84 4.70
CA LEU A 126 31.41 26.66 5.34
C LEU A 126 30.47 25.57 5.90
N GLU A 127 30.61 24.27 5.60
CA GLU A 127 31.84 23.51 5.34
C GLU A 127 31.64 22.23 4.51
N GLU A 128 32.75 21.88 3.87
CA GLU A 128 33.02 20.85 2.88
C GLU A 128 33.40 19.52 3.54
N THR A 129 32.92 18.39 3.00
CA THR A 129 33.71 17.14 3.02
C THR A 129 33.45 16.34 1.74
N THR A 130 34.26 16.70 0.75
CA THR A 130 34.92 15.84 -0.25
C THR A 130 34.50 14.37 -0.39
N THR A 131 33.89 14.09 -1.55
CA THR A 131 34.26 13.05 -2.52
C THR A 131 35.43 12.13 -2.12
N SER A 132 35.19 10.82 -2.00
CA SER A 132 35.89 9.82 -2.86
C SER A 132 35.33 8.40 -2.73
N SER A 133 34.94 7.87 -3.89
CA SER A 133 35.24 6.52 -4.38
C SER A 133 34.95 5.29 -3.50
N ARG A 134 33.86 4.59 -3.82
CA ARG A 134 33.96 3.14 -4.10
C ARG A 134 32.87 2.67 -5.07
N ARG A 135 33.23 2.48 -6.34
CA ARG A 135 32.50 1.55 -7.22
C ARG A 135 32.71 0.15 -6.64
N GLN A 136 31.65 -0.50 -6.15
CA GLN A 136 31.63 -1.94 -5.88
C GLN A 136 30.17 -2.44 -5.73
N PRO A 137 29.92 -3.73 -5.91
CA PRO A 137 29.07 -4.22 -6.99
C PRO A 137 27.62 -4.41 -6.58
N LEU A 138 26.78 -4.52 -7.61
CA LEU A 138 25.40 -4.95 -7.57
C LEU A 138 25.23 -6.20 -6.70
N VAL A 139 24.69 -6.02 -5.50
CA VAL A 139 23.99 -7.09 -4.80
C VAL A 139 22.57 -6.58 -4.64
N ALA A 140 21.74 -6.94 -5.62
CA ALA A 140 20.30 -6.92 -5.42
C ALA A 140 20.01 -8.02 -4.39
N ASP A 141 20.06 -7.66 -3.11
CA ASP A 141 19.37 -8.44 -2.10
C ASP A 141 17.90 -8.45 -2.56
N GLU A 142 17.29 -9.63 -2.74
CA GLU A 142 15.96 -9.86 -3.37
C GLU A 142 14.78 -9.11 -2.71
N ASP A 143 15.10 -8.29 -1.71
CA ASP A 143 14.23 -7.67 -0.75
C ASP A 143 14.45 -6.16 -0.59
N SER A 144 15.30 -5.55 -1.42
CA SER A 144 15.51 -4.10 -1.43
C SER A 144 15.62 -3.52 -2.83
N MET A 145 15.01 -2.35 -3.04
CA MET A 145 15.13 -1.58 -4.28
C MET A 145 15.57 -0.15 -3.99
N ARG A 146 16.41 0.40 -4.87
CA ARG A 146 16.92 1.77 -4.79
C ARG A 146 16.22 2.64 -5.83
N LEU A 147 15.74 3.79 -5.40
CA LEU A 147 15.13 4.79 -6.28
C LEU A 147 16.20 5.72 -6.92
N PRO A 148 15.89 6.39 -8.04
CA PRO A 148 16.79 7.37 -8.67
C PRO A 148 17.19 8.54 -7.76
N SER A 149 16.36 8.86 -6.76
CA SER A 149 16.66 9.83 -5.69
C SER A 149 17.70 9.34 -4.67
N GLY A 150 18.15 8.08 -4.78
CA GLY A 150 19.13 7.46 -3.87
C GLY A 150 18.51 6.79 -2.64
N ARG A 151 17.20 6.93 -2.42
CA ARG A 151 16.49 6.31 -1.28
C ARG A 151 16.31 4.80 -1.48
N VAL A 152 16.47 4.02 -0.41
CA VAL A 152 16.36 2.55 -0.42
C VAL A 152 15.09 2.10 0.29
N ILE A 153 14.31 1.24 -0.35
CA ILE A 153 13.06 0.68 0.19
C ILE A 153 13.23 -0.83 0.34
N SER A 154 12.80 -1.40 1.47
CA SER A 154 12.80 -2.86 1.72
C SER A 154 11.41 -3.38 2.07
N LYS A 155 11.14 -4.68 1.84
CA LYS A 155 9.81 -5.27 2.11
C LYS A 155 9.48 -5.22 3.62
N ARG A 156 8.21 -4.91 3.91
CA ARG A 156 7.65 -4.71 5.26
C ARG A 156 7.70 -5.94 6.20
N TRP A 157 8.05 -7.12 5.71
CA TRP A 157 8.16 -8.33 6.53
C TRP A 157 9.46 -8.40 7.35
N SER A 158 10.49 -7.65 6.97
CA SER A 158 11.85 -7.71 7.56
C SER A 158 12.00 -6.81 8.79
N THR A 159 11.06 -5.89 9.01
CA THR A 159 11.11 -4.92 10.13
C THR A 159 10.64 -5.50 11.47
N ARG A 160 10.06 -6.71 11.49
CA ARG A 160 9.49 -7.31 12.72
C ARG A 160 10.48 -8.10 13.58
N LEU A 161 11.72 -8.30 13.14
CA LEU A 161 12.71 -9.13 13.87
C LEU A 161 13.68 -8.32 14.75
N TRP A 162 13.74 -6.99 14.63
CA TRP A 162 14.71 -6.15 15.34
C TRP A 162 14.24 -5.60 16.70
N MET A 163 13.00 -5.84 17.11
CA MET A 163 12.49 -5.35 18.40
C MET A 163 12.51 -6.47 19.46
N LYS A 164 13.71 -6.95 19.84
CA LYS A 164 13.90 -7.75 21.06
C LYS A 164 14.91 -7.05 21.97
N LYS A 165 14.42 -6.46 23.06
CA LYS A 165 15.24 -5.83 24.11
C LYS A 165 16.13 -6.89 24.80
N PRO A 166 17.41 -6.61 25.11
CA PRO A 166 18.27 -7.57 25.79
C PRO A 166 17.93 -7.70 27.28
N LEU A 167 17.85 -8.95 27.76
CA LEU A 167 17.72 -9.33 29.17
C LEU A 167 19.06 -9.09 29.91
N GLN A 168 19.03 -8.29 30.98
CA GLN A 168 20.18 -8.04 31.86
C GLN A 168 20.38 -9.21 32.84
N GLN A 169 21.45 -10.00 32.64
CA GLN A 169 21.82 -11.12 33.51
C GLN A 169 22.57 -10.61 34.76
N LYS A 170 21.96 -10.73 35.95
CA LYS A 170 22.61 -10.45 37.24
C LYS A 170 23.66 -11.53 37.56
N ARG A 171 24.89 -11.11 37.83
CA ARG A 171 25.99 -12.00 38.26
C ARG A 171 25.89 -12.24 39.77
N SER A 172 25.77 -13.50 40.18
CA SER A 172 25.79 -13.94 41.58
C SER A 172 27.20 -14.42 41.92
N THR A 173 27.89 -13.74 42.84
CA THR A 173 29.20 -14.13 43.37
C THR A 173 29.00 -15.05 44.58
N LEU A 174 29.38 -16.32 44.44
CA LEU A 174 29.46 -17.28 45.53
C LEU A 174 30.93 -17.39 45.96
N LEU A 175 31.24 -16.93 47.18
CA LEU A 175 32.56 -17.08 47.80
C LEU A 175 32.81 -18.54 48.16
N LEU A 176 33.95 -19.08 47.70
CA LEU A 176 34.49 -20.37 48.11
C LEU A 176 35.22 -20.23 49.45
N THR A 177 34.85 -21.08 50.38
CA THR A 177 35.43 -21.30 51.71
C THR A 177 36.86 -21.85 51.63
N ILE A 178 37.79 -21.25 52.37
CA ILE A 178 39.10 -21.83 52.71
C ILE A 178 38.99 -22.35 54.15
N ARG A 179 39.35 -23.61 54.37
CA ARG A 179 39.58 -24.18 55.70
C ARG A 179 40.73 -25.17 55.59
N GLU A 180 41.86 -24.80 56.19
CA GLU A 180 42.88 -25.72 56.71
C GLU A 180 42.83 -25.64 58.24
#